data_AF-A0A812NS46-F1
#
_entry.id   AF-A0A812NS46-F1
#
_cell.length_a   1.000
_cell.length_b   1.000
_cell.length_c   1.000
_cell.angle_alpha   90.00
_cell.angle_beta   90.00
_cell.angle_gamma   90.00
#
_symmetry.space_group_name_H-M   'P 1'
#
loop_
_entity.id
_entity.type
_entity.pdbx_description
1 polymer ?
#
loop_
_entity_poly.entity_id
_entity_poly.type
_entity_poly.pdbx_seq_one_letter_code
_entity_poly.pdbx_strand_id
1 'polypeptide(L)'
;MRDQAPQTTMQLNSAVAACAKGKQWQKALSLIARAEVSGPRADVITYNAGMNACARGKQWQLSLILLQTIDRKSILSNTISYNTAISACERAGRWDSALALLVLAAGHSVECDVITYNTALSSCEKGSQWQRALQLLCEFPTLALQPDLVTYNSTISALSGTDRWEAAISFLEQMQSRQVTCDVVTYTALISLCEKGAHWQLAIALLTQMAVLRIQSNVLTQNATISAL
;
A
#
# COMPACT_ATOMS: atom_id res chain seq x y z
N MET A 1 -5.40 16.22 -45.88
CA MET A 1 -6.45 15.71 -44.98
C MET A 1 -5.85 14.48 -44.31
N ARG A 2 -5.52 14.54 -43.01
CA ARG A 2 -4.95 13.38 -42.30
C ARG A 2 -6.11 12.52 -41.82
N ASP A 3 -6.32 11.38 -42.49
CA ASP A 3 -7.16 10.30 -42.00
C ASP A 3 -6.68 9.88 -40.61
N GLN A 4 -7.39 10.32 -39.57
CA GLN A 4 -7.27 9.70 -38.26
C GLN A 4 -8.19 8.49 -38.27
N ALA A 5 -7.61 7.30 -38.42
CA ALA A 5 -8.31 6.04 -38.16
C ALA A 5 -9.04 6.14 -36.80
N PRO A 6 -10.26 5.60 -36.67
CA PRO A 6 -11.02 5.70 -35.44
C PRO A 6 -10.19 5.11 -34.30
N GLN A 7 -9.75 5.96 -33.37
CA GLN A 7 -9.00 5.50 -32.20
C GLN A 7 -9.90 4.55 -31.43
N THR A 8 -9.45 3.31 -31.25
CA THR A 8 -10.16 2.32 -30.45
C THR A 8 -9.91 2.55 -28.97
N THR A 9 -10.85 2.17 -28.10
CA THR A 9 -10.67 2.23 -26.63
C THR A 9 -9.38 1.54 -26.18
N MET A 10 -8.95 0.48 -26.88
CA MET A 10 -7.69 -0.22 -26.61
C MET A 10 -6.44 0.65 -26.88
N GLN A 11 -6.44 1.47 -27.94
CA GLN A 11 -5.36 2.41 -28.23
C GLN A 11 -5.32 3.55 -27.20
N LEU A 12 -6.49 4.00 -26.73
CA LEU A 12 -6.57 4.97 -25.66
C LEU A 12 -6.00 4.40 -24.35
N ASN A 13 -6.39 3.17 -23.98
CA ASN A 13 -5.90 2.49 -22.78
C ASN A 13 -4.37 2.33 -22.81
N SER A 14 -3.81 1.91 -23.94
CA SER A 14 -2.35 1.76 -24.08
C SER A 14 -1.61 3.10 -24.04
N ALA A 15 -2.17 4.15 -24.64
CA ALA A 15 -1.58 5.49 -24.62
C ALA A 15 -1.57 6.09 -23.21
N VAL A 16 -2.67 5.97 -22.45
CA VAL A 16 -2.74 6.43 -21.06
C VAL A 16 -1.82 5.61 -20.15
N ALA A 17 -1.75 4.28 -20.35
CA ALA A 17 -0.83 3.42 -19.61
C ALA A 17 0.66 3.74 -19.90
N ALA A 18 0.99 4.09 -21.15
CA ALA A 18 2.33 4.57 -21.51
C ALA A 18 2.65 5.90 -20.81
N CYS A 19 1.68 6.82 -20.72
CA CYS A 19 1.84 8.07 -19.96
C CYS A 19 2.06 7.81 -18.47
N ALA A 20 1.39 6.81 -17.88
CA ALA A 20 1.62 6.39 -16.49
C ALA A 20 3.05 5.87 -16.28
N LYS A 21 3.59 5.07 -17.22
CA LYS A 21 4.98 4.62 -17.19
C LYS A 21 5.96 5.79 -17.32
N GLY A 22 5.67 6.76 -18.17
CA GLY A 22 6.48 7.96 -18.39
C GLY A 22 6.35 9.06 -17.33
N LYS A 23 5.55 8.87 -16.27
CA LYS A 23 5.21 9.90 -15.25
C LYS A 23 4.59 11.19 -15.85
N GLN A 24 3.99 11.09 -17.03
CA GLN A 24 3.39 12.22 -17.77
C GLN A 24 1.90 12.33 -17.44
N TRP A 25 1.58 12.66 -16.18
CA TRP A 25 0.20 12.70 -15.69
C TRP A 25 -0.65 13.77 -16.42
N GLN A 26 -0.06 14.91 -16.80
CA GLN A 26 -0.79 15.95 -17.56
C GLN A 26 -1.26 15.42 -18.92
N LYS A 27 -0.42 14.64 -19.61
CA LYS A 27 -0.77 14.05 -20.90
C LYS A 27 -1.80 12.93 -20.75
N ALA A 28 -1.70 12.14 -19.69
CA ALA A 28 -2.71 11.14 -19.36
C ALA A 28 -4.10 11.79 -19.18
N LEU A 29 -4.18 12.88 -18.41
CA LEU A 29 -5.42 13.62 -18.19
C LEU A 29 -5.94 14.30 -19.46
N SER A 30 -5.07 14.90 -20.27
CA SER A 30 -5.51 15.52 -21.52
C SER A 30 -6.02 14.49 -22.54
N LEU A 31 -5.46 13.28 -22.57
CA LEU A 31 -5.98 12.17 -23.37
C LEU A 31 -7.35 11.71 -22.89
N ILE A 32 -7.56 11.59 -21.57
CA ILE A 32 -8.86 11.24 -21.00
C ILE A 32 -9.89 12.34 -21.32
N ALA A 33 -9.56 13.61 -21.09
CA ALA A 33 -10.46 14.73 -21.39
C ALA A 33 -10.83 14.81 -22.89
N ARG A 34 -9.86 14.55 -23.78
CA ARG A 34 -10.13 14.46 -25.23
C ARG A 34 -11.03 13.28 -25.57
N ALA A 35 -10.85 12.14 -24.91
CA ALA A 35 -11.70 10.98 -25.10
C ALA A 35 -13.16 11.26 -24.70
N GLU A 36 -13.37 12.12 -23.70
CA GLU A 36 -14.71 12.53 -23.25
C GLU A 36 -15.43 13.45 -24.24
N VAL A 37 -14.71 14.32 -24.95
CA VAL A 37 -15.31 15.31 -25.86
C VAL A 37 -15.58 14.72 -27.25
N SER A 38 -14.64 13.97 -27.80
CA SER A 38 -14.71 13.56 -29.21
C SER A 38 -13.97 12.25 -29.52
N GLY A 39 -13.66 11.44 -28.52
CA GLY A 39 -12.87 10.22 -28.69
C GLY A 39 -13.64 8.95 -28.31
N PRO A 40 -12.94 7.79 -28.28
CA PRO A 40 -13.54 6.54 -27.87
C PRO A 40 -13.98 6.60 -26.41
N ARG A 41 -15.09 5.92 -26.09
CA ARG A 41 -15.65 5.85 -24.74
C ARG A 41 -14.59 5.26 -23.78
N ALA A 42 -14.16 6.08 -22.82
CA ALA A 42 -13.25 5.67 -21.76
C ALA A 42 -13.92 4.63 -20.86
N ASP A 43 -13.18 3.56 -20.56
CA ASP A 43 -13.61 2.48 -19.69
C ASP A 43 -12.86 2.53 -18.34
N VAL A 44 -13.16 1.58 -17.45
CA VAL A 44 -12.49 1.46 -16.14
C VAL A 44 -10.97 1.34 -16.28
N ILE A 45 -10.47 0.74 -17.36
CA ILE A 45 -9.03 0.57 -17.59
C ILE A 45 -8.40 1.93 -17.92
N THR A 46 -9.06 2.76 -18.72
CA THR A 46 -8.60 4.12 -19.03
C THR A 46 -8.45 4.96 -17.75
N TYR A 47 -9.48 4.96 -16.90
CA TYR A 47 -9.45 5.71 -15.64
C TYR A 47 -8.42 5.15 -14.66
N ASN A 48 -8.30 3.82 -14.53
CA ASN A 48 -7.28 3.19 -13.69
C ASN A 48 -5.86 3.55 -14.14
N ALA A 49 -5.61 3.57 -15.45
CA ALA A 49 -4.32 4.01 -15.99
C ALA A 49 -4.08 5.51 -15.72
N GLY A 50 -5.11 6.36 -15.82
CA GLY A 50 -5.05 7.78 -15.50
C GLY A 50 -4.77 8.04 -14.01
N MET A 51 -5.46 7.32 -13.12
CA MET A 51 -5.25 7.36 -11.68
C MET A 51 -3.81 6.94 -11.33
N ASN A 52 -3.32 5.86 -11.91
CA ASN A 52 -1.94 5.40 -11.72
C ASN A 52 -0.92 6.44 -12.24
N ALA A 53 -1.20 7.10 -13.37
CA ALA A 53 -0.36 8.20 -13.85
C ALA A 53 -0.32 9.36 -12.85
N CYS A 54 -1.46 9.74 -12.28
CA CYS A 54 -1.57 10.77 -11.23
C CYS A 54 -0.82 10.36 -9.95
N ALA A 55 -0.98 9.12 -9.49
CA ALA A 55 -0.29 8.55 -8.34
C ALA A 55 1.25 8.62 -8.51
N ARG A 56 1.74 8.26 -9.70
CA ARG A 56 3.17 8.36 -10.06
C ARG A 56 3.66 9.80 -10.20
N GLY A 57 2.78 10.70 -10.61
CA GLY A 57 3.00 12.15 -10.65
C GLY A 57 2.92 12.87 -9.29
N LYS A 58 2.71 12.12 -8.19
CA LYS A 58 2.46 12.64 -6.83
C LYS A 58 1.20 13.52 -6.72
N GLN A 59 0.26 13.37 -7.65
CA GLN A 59 -1.01 14.09 -7.68
C GLN A 59 -2.15 13.21 -7.14
N TRP A 60 -2.11 12.92 -5.83
CA TRP A 60 -3.10 12.02 -5.21
C TRP A 60 -4.52 12.59 -5.29
N GLN A 61 -4.71 13.91 -5.17
CA GLN A 61 -6.01 14.54 -5.30
C GLN A 61 -6.64 14.30 -6.67
N LEU A 62 -5.86 14.40 -7.74
CA LEU A 62 -6.35 14.13 -9.11
C LEU A 62 -6.72 12.65 -9.27
N SER A 63 -5.99 11.74 -8.63
CA SER A 63 -6.36 10.32 -8.59
C SER A 63 -7.74 10.11 -7.95
N LEU A 64 -8.04 10.80 -6.84
CA LEU A 64 -9.36 10.72 -6.19
C LEU A 64 -10.47 11.35 -7.02
N ILE A 65 -10.18 12.48 -7.68
CA ILE A 65 -11.14 13.13 -8.58
C ILE A 65 -11.49 12.20 -9.75
N LEU A 66 -10.51 11.48 -10.31
CA LEU A 66 -10.77 10.48 -11.34
C LEU A 66 -11.63 9.32 -10.82
N LEU A 67 -11.39 8.85 -9.58
CA LEU A 67 -12.25 7.83 -8.94
C LEU A 67 -13.70 8.32 -8.77
N GLN A 68 -13.89 9.55 -8.31
CA GLN A 68 -15.24 10.13 -8.22
C GLN A 68 -15.89 10.34 -9.58
N THR A 69 -15.09 10.60 -10.62
CA THR A 69 -15.56 10.80 -11.98
C THR A 69 -16.06 9.49 -12.60
N ILE A 70 -15.36 8.38 -12.36
CA ILE A 70 -15.81 7.05 -12.84
C ILE A 70 -17.14 6.65 -12.18
N ASP A 71 -17.31 6.91 -10.88
CA ASP A 71 -18.55 6.64 -10.14
C ASP A 71 -19.71 7.51 -10.66
N ARG A 72 -19.49 8.82 -10.85
CA ARG A 72 -20.49 9.73 -11.42
C ARG A 72 -20.93 9.35 -12.83
N LYS A 73 -20.04 8.71 -13.60
CA LYS A 73 -20.33 8.21 -14.95
C LYS A 73 -21.01 6.84 -14.95
N SER A 74 -21.40 6.33 -13.78
CA SER A 74 -22.03 5.01 -13.62
C SER A 74 -21.18 3.87 -14.19
N ILE A 75 -19.86 4.04 -14.21
CA ILE A 75 -18.93 2.98 -14.56
C ILE A 75 -18.56 2.29 -13.25
N LEU A 76 -18.69 0.96 -13.20
CA LEU A 76 -18.41 0.20 -11.98
C LEU A 76 -16.91 0.23 -11.65
N SER A 77 -16.58 0.99 -10.61
CA SER A 77 -15.27 0.94 -9.96
C SER A 77 -15.03 -0.47 -9.41
N ASN A 78 -13.82 -0.99 -9.61
CA ASN A 78 -13.43 -2.32 -9.15
C ASN A 78 -12.27 -2.25 -8.15
N THR A 79 -11.83 -3.41 -7.66
CA THR A 79 -10.70 -3.52 -6.72
C THR A 79 -9.44 -2.82 -7.23
N ILE A 80 -9.18 -2.85 -8.54
CA ILE A 80 -8.02 -2.16 -9.14
C ILE A 80 -8.15 -0.64 -9.04
N SER A 81 -9.36 -0.09 -9.23
CA SER A 81 -9.63 1.35 -9.11
C SER A 81 -9.32 1.84 -7.69
N TYR A 82 -9.84 1.14 -6.68
CA TYR A 82 -9.58 1.45 -5.28
C TYR A 82 -8.12 1.23 -4.89
N ASN A 83 -7.50 0.11 -5.29
CA ASN A 83 -6.07 -0.15 -5.05
C ASN A 83 -5.18 0.98 -5.61
N THR A 84 -5.49 1.45 -6.81
CA THR A 84 -4.74 2.55 -7.43
C THR A 84 -4.89 3.85 -6.67
N ALA A 85 -6.11 4.18 -6.23
CA ALA A 85 -6.39 5.39 -5.46
C ALA A 85 -5.80 5.35 -4.04
N ILE A 86 -5.87 4.20 -3.36
CA ILE A 86 -5.26 3.98 -2.04
C ILE A 86 -3.74 4.07 -2.16
N SER A 87 -3.12 3.46 -3.18
CA SER A 87 -1.68 3.58 -3.41
C SER A 87 -1.26 5.03 -3.71
N ALA A 88 -2.10 5.81 -4.41
CA ALA A 88 -1.84 7.23 -4.59
C ALA A 88 -1.78 7.99 -3.24
N CYS A 89 -2.68 7.66 -2.31
CA CYS A 89 -2.71 8.24 -0.97
C CYS A 89 -1.54 7.78 -0.10
N GLU A 90 -1.20 6.49 -0.14
CA GLU A 90 -0.06 5.88 0.54
C GLU A 90 1.27 6.54 0.14
N ARG A 91 1.49 6.77 -1.16
CA ARG A 91 2.67 7.49 -1.67
C ARG A 91 2.71 8.96 -1.26
N ALA A 92 1.56 9.56 -0.97
CA ALA A 92 1.44 10.93 -0.50
C ALA A 92 1.45 11.05 1.03
N GLY A 93 1.58 9.94 1.78
CA GLY A 93 1.53 9.93 3.25
C GLY A 93 0.14 10.23 3.82
N ARG A 94 -0.92 10.13 3.01
CA ARG A 94 -2.31 10.41 3.39
C ARG A 94 -3.01 9.14 3.87
N TRP A 95 -2.63 8.69 5.05
CA TRP A 95 -3.21 7.51 5.71
C TRP A 95 -4.71 7.68 5.96
N ASP A 96 -5.16 8.90 6.26
CA ASP A 96 -6.56 9.25 6.52
C ASP A 96 -7.42 9.01 5.27
N SER A 97 -6.97 9.51 4.13
CA SER A 97 -7.63 9.30 2.83
C SER A 97 -7.60 7.82 2.42
N ALA A 98 -6.49 7.11 2.66
CA ALA A 98 -6.35 5.70 2.34
C ALA A 98 -7.36 4.83 3.11
N LEU A 99 -7.53 5.08 4.41
CA LEU A 99 -8.54 4.38 5.23
C LEU A 99 -9.96 4.76 4.83
N ALA A 100 -10.23 6.03 4.55
CA ALA A 100 -11.54 6.46 4.08
C ALA A 100 -11.94 5.76 2.77
N LEU A 101 -10.98 5.54 1.86
CA LEU A 101 -11.21 4.80 0.62
C LEU A 101 -11.49 3.31 0.85
N LEU A 102 -10.87 2.66 1.84
CA LEU A 102 -11.21 1.28 2.22
C LEU A 102 -12.67 1.17 2.67
N VAL A 103 -13.10 2.08 3.54
CA VAL A 103 -14.49 2.13 4.02
C VAL A 103 -15.45 2.40 2.86
N LEU A 104 -15.07 3.30 1.95
CA LEU A 104 -15.85 3.60 0.74
C LEU A 104 -15.95 2.38 -0.19
N ALA A 105 -14.87 1.62 -0.37
CA ALA A 105 -14.87 0.41 -1.17
C ALA A 105 -15.83 -0.64 -0.60
N ALA A 106 -15.79 -0.86 0.72
CA ALA A 106 -16.73 -1.74 1.42
C ALA A 106 -18.18 -1.27 1.27
N GLY A 107 -18.44 0.04 1.38
CA GLY A 107 -19.77 0.63 1.17
C GLY A 107 -20.31 0.46 -0.25
N HIS A 108 -19.43 0.40 -1.26
CA HIS A 108 -19.79 0.08 -2.65
C HIS A 108 -19.79 -1.43 -2.95
N SER A 109 -19.70 -2.28 -1.92
CA SER A 109 -19.63 -3.75 -2.06
C SER A 109 -18.49 -4.22 -2.98
N VAL A 110 -17.37 -3.48 -3.00
CA VAL A 110 -16.16 -3.89 -3.70
C VAL A 110 -15.39 -4.85 -2.81
N GLU A 111 -15.10 -6.06 -3.32
CA GLU A 111 -14.28 -7.05 -2.64
C GLU A 111 -12.82 -6.59 -2.66
N CYS A 112 -12.39 -6.01 -1.54
CA CYS A 112 -10.99 -5.65 -1.29
C CYS A 112 -10.17 -6.91 -1.02
N ASP A 113 -9.03 -7.01 -1.69
CA ASP A 113 -8.08 -8.11 -1.54
C ASP A 113 -6.98 -7.81 -0.51
N VAL A 114 -6.11 -8.79 -0.25
CA VAL A 114 -4.94 -8.63 0.62
C VAL A 114 -4.06 -7.46 0.18
N ILE A 115 -3.94 -7.21 -1.13
CA ILE A 115 -3.16 -6.09 -1.68
C ILE A 115 -3.77 -4.74 -1.25
N THR A 116 -5.09 -4.62 -1.27
CA THR A 116 -5.82 -3.42 -0.83
C THR A 116 -5.50 -3.10 0.63
N TYR A 117 -5.65 -4.10 1.50
CA TYR A 117 -5.39 -3.95 2.93
C TYR A 117 -3.91 -3.72 3.23
N ASN A 118 -3.00 -4.40 2.54
CA ASN A 118 -1.55 -4.18 2.69
C ASN A 118 -1.14 -2.76 2.27
N THR A 119 -1.76 -2.21 1.22
CA THR A 119 -1.49 -0.82 0.79
C THR A 119 -1.99 0.18 1.84
N ALA A 120 -3.15 -0.06 2.44
CA ALA A 120 -3.65 0.77 3.53
C ALA A 120 -2.82 0.62 4.82
N LEU A 121 -2.35 -0.58 5.15
CA LEU A 121 -1.43 -0.82 6.26
C LEU A 121 -0.10 -0.07 6.07
N SER A 122 0.49 -0.14 4.88
CA SER A 122 1.70 0.64 4.57
C SER A 122 1.46 2.15 4.63
N SER A 123 0.25 2.62 4.29
CA SER A 123 -0.12 4.02 4.51
C SER A 123 -0.16 4.38 6.01
N CYS A 124 -0.68 3.49 6.86
CA CYS A 124 -0.74 3.67 8.31
C CYS A 124 0.67 3.66 8.93
N GLU A 125 1.54 2.76 8.48
CA GLU A 125 2.96 2.71 8.83
C GLU A 125 3.63 4.07 8.58
N LYS A 126 3.50 4.60 7.36
CA LYS A 126 4.05 5.92 6.99
C LYS A 126 3.43 7.07 7.77
N GLY A 127 2.17 6.93 8.16
CA GLY A 127 1.44 7.87 9.00
C GLY A 127 1.71 7.72 10.50
N SER A 128 2.55 6.78 10.94
CA SER A 128 2.76 6.41 12.35
C SER A 128 1.46 6.08 13.10
N GLN A 129 0.44 5.56 12.39
CA GLN A 129 -0.88 5.24 12.93
C GLN A 129 -0.98 3.76 13.35
N TRP A 130 -0.20 3.39 14.35
CA TRP A 130 -0.12 1.99 14.82
C TRP A 130 -1.48 1.43 15.28
N GLN A 131 -2.34 2.23 15.92
CA GLN A 131 -3.69 1.77 16.34
C GLN A 131 -4.54 1.33 15.16
N ARG A 132 -4.49 2.10 14.06
CA ARG A 132 -5.22 1.78 12.84
C ARG A 132 -4.62 0.57 12.14
N ALA A 133 -3.29 0.42 12.15
CA ALA A 133 -2.64 -0.76 11.60
C ALA A 133 -3.05 -2.05 12.34
N LEU A 134 -3.10 -2.01 13.68
CA LEU A 134 -3.60 -3.13 14.49
C LEU A 134 -5.06 -3.43 14.20
N GLN A 135 -5.91 -2.40 14.11
CA GLN A 135 -7.33 -2.57 13.79
C GLN A 135 -7.51 -3.28 12.44
N LEU A 136 -6.80 -2.84 11.40
CA LEU A 136 -6.86 -3.47 10.08
C LEU A 136 -6.41 -4.94 10.13
N LEU A 137 -5.34 -5.26 10.86
CA LEU A 137 -4.89 -6.65 11.01
C LEU A 137 -5.94 -7.53 11.72
N CYS A 138 -6.64 -6.98 12.73
CA CYS A 138 -7.73 -7.67 13.42
C CYS A 138 -8.96 -7.92 12.53
N GLU A 139 -9.12 -7.17 11.43
CA GLU A 139 -10.23 -7.35 10.49
C GLU A 139 -9.99 -8.53 9.52
N PHE A 140 -8.74 -8.96 9.29
CA PHE A 140 -8.41 -10.04 8.34
C PHE A 140 -9.21 -11.34 8.54
N PRO A 141 -9.34 -11.90 9.78
CA PRO A 141 -10.15 -13.08 10.00
C PRO A 141 -11.63 -12.89 9.65
N THR A 142 -12.19 -11.71 9.93
CA THR A 142 -13.61 -11.40 9.63
C THR A 142 -13.86 -11.27 8.13
N LEU A 143 -12.83 -10.91 7.37
CA LEU A 143 -12.85 -10.78 5.92
C LEU A 143 -12.45 -12.08 5.20
N ALA A 144 -12.18 -13.16 5.96
CA ALA A 144 -11.61 -14.41 5.46
C ALA A 144 -10.30 -14.22 4.66
N LEU A 145 -9.55 -13.15 4.95
CA LEU A 145 -8.25 -12.86 4.36
C LEU A 145 -7.14 -13.47 5.21
N GLN A 146 -6.09 -13.99 4.55
CA GLN A 146 -4.90 -14.48 5.24
C GLN A 146 -3.82 -13.39 5.25
N PRO A 147 -3.37 -12.93 6.43
CA PRO A 147 -2.23 -12.04 6.54
C PRO A 147 -0.97 -12.68 5.94
N ASP A 148 -0.26 -11.94 5.11
CA ASP A 148 1.01 -12.36 4.53
C ASP A 148 2.20 -11.67 5.21
N LEU A 149 3.41 -11.93 4.72
CA LEU A 149 4.64 -11.31 5.22
C LEU A 149 4.56 -9.78 5.18
N VAL A 150 3.96 -9.20 4.14
CA VAL A 150 3.84 -7.75 3.98
C VAL A 150 2.88 -7.18 5.03
N THR A 151 1.76 -7.87 5.30
CA THR A 151 0.79 -7.49 6.32
C THR A 151 1.46 -7.38 7.70
N TYR A 152 2.19 -8.41 8.12
CA TYR A 152 2.88 -8.40 9.40
C TYR A 152 4.02 -7.39 9.44
N ASN A 153 4.84 -7.31 8.40
CA ASN A 153 5.96 -6.37 8.34
C ASN A 153 5.49 -4.91 8.44
N SER A 154 4.44 -4.52 7.72
CA SER A 154 3.89 -3.16 7.84
C SER A 154 3.29 -2.90 9.22
N THR A 155 2.66 -3.89 9.86
CA THR A 155 2.10 -3.74 11.21
C THR A 155 3.20 -3.59 12.26
N ILE A 156 4.23 -4.44 12.23
CA ILE A 156 5.39 -4.37 13.14
C ILE A 156 6.18 -3.07 12.89
N SER A 157 6.35 -2.67 11.64
CA SER A 157 7.04 -1.41 11.29
C SER A 157 6.25 -0.20 11.79
N ALA A 158 4.91 -0.22 11.72
CA ALA A 158 4.08 0.83 12.31
C ALA A 158 4.24 0.93 13.83
N LEU A 159 4.53 -0.19 14.50
CA LEU A 159 4.81 -0.22 15.94
C LEU A 159 6.20 0.29 16.30
N SER A 160 7.18 0.27 15.38
CA SER A 160 8.60 0.63 15.64
C SER A 160 8.83 2.01 16.28
N GLY A 161 7.84 2.90 16.26
CA GLY A 161 7.85 4.21 16.93
C GLY A 161 7.27 4.23 18.35
N THR A 162 6.84 3.08 18.89
CA THR A 162 6.07 2.97 20.13
C THR A 162 6.74 2.04 21.14
N ASP A 163 6.35 2.13 22.41
CA ASP A 163 6.80 1.21 23.46
C ASP A 163 5.81 0.04 23.60
N ARG A 164 5.67 -0.74 22.52
CA ARG A 164 4.71 -1.85 22.40
C ARG A 164 5.41 -3.10 21.87
N TRP A 165 6.53 -3.45 22.47
CA TRP A 165 7.35 -4.58 22.05
C TRP A 165 6.66 -5.93 22.28
N GLU A 166 5.81 -6.03 23.29
CA GLU A 166 5.05 -7.25 23.58
C GLU A 166 4.11 -7.61 22.43
N ALA A 167 3.43 -6.61 21.86
CA ALA A 167 2.55 -6.81 20.71
C ALA A 167 3.34 -7.28 19.48
N ALA A 168 4.50 -6.69 19.24
CA ALA A 168 5.34 -7.05 18.11
C ALA A 168 5.93 -8.47 18.24
N ILE A 169 6.29 -8.90 19.45
CA ILE A 169 6.73 -10.27 19.73
C ILE A 169 5.59 -11.28 19.58
N SER A 170 4.38 -10.94 20.05
CA SER A 170 3.21 -11.77 19.80
C SER A 170 2.95 -11.96 18.29
N PHE A 171 3.18 -10.93 17.46
CA PHE A 171 3.10 -11.08 16.02
C PHE A 171 4.19 -11.97 15.43
N LEU A 172 5.43 -11.90 15.95
CA LEU A 172 6.50 -12.80 15.54
C LEU A 172 6.12 -14.28 15.81
N GLU A 173 5.56 -14.57 16.98
CA GLU A 173 5.08 -15.90 17.34
C GLU A 173 3.93 -16.35 16.43
N GLN A 174 2.98 -15.46 16.13
CA GLN A 174 1.89 -15.75 15.19
C GLN A 174 2.38 -16.01 13.76
N MET A 175 3.39 -15.28 13.30
CA MET A 175 4.03 -15.54 12.00
C MET A 175 4.66 -16.92 11.97
N GLN A 176 5.39 -17.30 13.03
CA GLN A 176 6.00 -18.63 13.15
C GLN A 176 4.94 -19.74 13.20
N SER A 177 3.86 -19.58 13.97
CA SER A 177 2.78 -20.58 14.06
C SER A 177 2.06 -20.77 12.72
N ARG A 178 1.96 -19.71 11.92
CA ARG A 178 1.36 -19.71 10.58
C ARG A 178 2.36 -20.06 9.47
N GLN A 179 3.60 -20.42 9.82
CA GLN A 179 4.68 -20.74 8.86
C GLN A 179 4.99 -19.61 7.87
N VAL A 180 4.77 -18.35 8.28
CA VAL A 180 5.17 -17.17 7.52
C VAL A 180 6.66 -16.92 7.81
N THR A 181 7.50 -17.04 6.78
CA THR A 181 8.95 -16.85 6.89
C THR A 181 9.28 -15.39 7.18
N CYS A 182 9.76 -15.12 8.39
CA CYS A 182 10.23 -13.80 8.79
C CYS A 182 11.47 -13.41 7.98
N ASP A 183 11.59 -12.13 7.63
CA ASP A 183 12.70 -11.61 6.84
C ASP A 183 13.52 -10.57 7.61
N VAL A 184 14.51 -9.98 6.94
CA VAL A 184 15.35 -8.92 7.52
C VAL A 184 14.49 -7.75 8.00
N VAL A 185 13.39 -7.43 7.32
CA VAL A 185 12.52 -6.30 7.68
C VAL A 185 11.80 -6.59 8.99
N THR A 186 11.27 -7.81 9.17
CA THR A 186 10.63 -8.24 10.42
C THR A 186 11.57 -8.05 11.62
N TYR A 187 12.78 -8.62 11.54
CA TYR A 187 13.75 -8.56 12.64
C TYR A 187 14.30 -7.14 12.86
N THR A 188 14.55 -6.38 11.79
CA THR A 188 15.02 -4.99 11.91
C THR A 188 14.00 -4.13 12.65
N ALA A 189 12.71 -4.25 12.31
CA ALA A 189 11.65 -3.50 12.96
C ALA A 189 11.50 -3.89 14.45
N LEU A 190 11.59 -5.19 14.77
CA LEU A 190 11.57 -5.68 16.15
C LEU A 190 12.75 -5.19 16.99
N ILE A 191 13.97 -5.24 16.44
CA ILE A 191 15.17 -4.76 17.15
C ILE A 191 15.07 -3.25 17.41
N SER A 192 14.61 -2.47 16.42
CA SER A 192 14.42 -1.02 16.56
C SER A 192 13.40 -0.65 17.64
N LEU A 193 12.40 -1.51 17.84
CA LEU A 193 11.40 -1.38 18.90
C LEU A 193 12.02 -1.66 20.28
N CYS A 194 12.87 -2.69 20.37
CA CYS A 194 13.58 -3.06 21.61
C CYS A 194 14.59 -1.99 22.03
N GLU A 195 15.26 -1.35 21.08
CA GLU A 195 16.16 -0.21 21.32
C GLU A 195 15.40 0.92 22.03
N LYS A 196 14.22 1.28 21.52
CA LYS A 196 13.40 2.37 22.10
C LYS A 196 12.79 2.02 23.46
N GLY A 197 12.48 0.75 23.69
CA GLY A 197 12.01 0.25 24.98
C GLY A 197 13.13 -0.03 26.00
N ALA A 198 14.40 0.23 25.66
CA ALA A 198 15.57 -0.12 26.48
C ALA A 198 15.67 -1.62 26.86
N HIS A 199 15.14 -2.50 25.99
CA HIS A 199 15.11 -3.95 26.18
C HIS A 199 16.23 -4.65 25.38
N TRP A 200 17.48 -4.31 25.70
CA TRP A 200 18.67 -4.81 24.97
C TRP A 200 18.81 -6.33 24.99
N GLN A 201 18.40 -7.00 26.06
CA GLN A 201 18.45 -8.47 26.18
C GLN A 201 17.61 -9.13 25.08
N LEU A 202 16.43 -8.57 24.82
CA LEU A 202 15.51 -9.06 23.81
C LEU A 202 16.04 -8.75 22.40
N ALA A 203 16.65 -7.57 22.21
CA ALA A 203 17.34 -7.23 20.96
C ALA A 203 18.48 -8.21 20.62
N ILE A 204 19.28 -8.62 21.61
CA ILE A 204 20.34 -9.62 21.43
C ILE A 204 19.76 -11.00 21.10
N ALA A 205 18.67 -11.40 21.78
CA ALA A 205 18.00 -12.67 21.51
C ALA A 205 17.49 -12.74 20.06
N LEU A 206 16.86 -11.66 19.59
CA LEU A 206 16.38 -11.53 18.21
C LEU A 206 17.52 -11.56 17.18
N LEU A 207 18.65 -10.87 17.44
CA LEU A 207 19.83 -10.96 16.58
C LEU A 207 20.39 -12.38 16.51
N THR A 208 20.46 -13.07 17.65
CA THR A 208 20.94 -14.45 17.72
C THR A 208 20.03 -15.37 16.90
N GLN A 209 18.71 -15.18 17.01
CA GLN A 209 17.74 -15.92 16.20
C GLN A 209 17.91 -15.63 14.70
N MET A 210 18.08 -14.36 14.33
CA MET A 210 18.34 -13.93 12.95
C MET A 210 19.61 -14.60 12.38
N ALA A 211 20.68 -14.71 13.18
CA ALA A 211 21.93 -15.37 12.81
C ALA A 211 21.76 -16.89 12.63
N VAL A 212 21.03 -17.57 13.54
CA VAL A 212 20.72 -19.01 13.43
C VAL A 212 19.93 -19.30 12.16
N LEU A 213 18.99 -18.43 11.80
CA LEU A 213 18.18 -18.55 10.59
C LEU A 213 18.94 -18.15 9.30
N ARG A 214 20.23 -17.80 9.40
CA ARG A 214 21.08 -17.32 8.29
C ARG A 214 20.52 -16.12 7.55
N ILE A 215 19.73 -15.30 8.23
CA ILE A 215 19.21 -14.05 7.69
C ILE A 215 20.34 -13.02 7.86
N GLN A 216 20.80 -12.40 6.76
CA GLN A 216 21.93 -11.46 6.82
C GLN A 216 21.55 -10.19 7.59
N SER A 217 22.20 -9.97 8.74
CA SER A 217 22.09 -8.73 9.52
C SER A 217 22.56 -7.54 8.68
N ASN A 218 21.79 -6.46 8.66
CA ASN A 218 22.19 -5.22 7.98
C ASN A 218 22.88 -4.27 8.98
N VAL A 219 23.49 -3.19 8.48
CA VAL A 219 24.18 -2.20 9.33
C VAL A 219 23.20 -1.56 10.33
N LEU A 220 21.92 -1.42 9.97
CA LEU A 220 20.89 -0.88 10.84
C LEU A 220 20.61 -1.79 12.04
N THR A 221 20.52 -3.12 11.85
CA THR A 221 20.30 -4.06 12.95
C THR A 221 21.47 -4.06 13.92
N GLN A 222 22.71 -3.95 13.42
CA GLN A 222 23.91 -3.89 14.25
C GLN A 222 24.00 -2.56 15.03
N ASN A 223 23.74 -1.43 14.36
CA ASN A 223 23.73 -0.11 15.00
C ASN A 223 22.63 0.01 16.06
N ALA A 224 21.44 -0.53 15.81
CA ALA A 224 20.33 -0.53 16.78
C ALA A 224 20.68 -1.34 18.03
N THR A 225 21.39 -2.46 17.91
CA THR A 225 21.84 -3.24 19.08
C THR A 225 22.97 -2.59 19.87
N ILE A 226 23.89 -1.89 19.20
CA ILE A 226 24.93 -1.11 19.90
C ILE A 226 24.29 0.06 20.65
N SER A 227 23.26 0.68 20.08
CA SER A 227 22.56 1.81 20.70
C SER A 227 21.64 1.37 21.86
N ALA A 228 21.23 0.11 21.89
CA ALA A 228 20.47 -0.48 22.99
C ALA A 228 21.35 -0.88 24.19
N LEU A 229 22.65 -1.12 23.99
CA LEU A 229 23.64 -1.49 25.01
C LEU A 229 24.14 -0.27 25.81
#